data_AF-A0A813VSI3-F1
#
_entry.id   AF-A0A813VSI3-F1
#
_cell.length_a   1.000
_cell.length_b   1.000
_cell.length_c   1.000
_cell.angle_alpha   90.00
_cell.angle_beta   90.00
_cell.angle_gamma   90.00
#
_symmetry.space_group_name_H-M   'P 1'
#
loop_
_entity.id
_entity.type
_entity.pdbx_description
1 polymer ?
#
loop_
_entity_poly.entity_id
_entity_poly.type
_entity_poly.pdbx_seq_one_letter_code
_entity_poly.pdbx_strand_id
1 'polypeptide(L)'
;MNFKDYEDLTKCFFCKNFYQMPKILPCGFSICSKCCDSFPKITCNYCSKEHYLNGLVTNQSHLKLLKLISESQSVNTQRAYQSIENLYDNESTNHKINFLNNEFKYIQINLNALLSEKHLHKSLRLLNRNSILVVEEKYYGKISTTSLKLVNKNGLLIKQFDINNHLKYYVFDRVYDKYILVVFRQGSSQYYVHLYDSNLNFLVDKEFEYEIKNIVMGETSLYIMANGKNTHIREFSYELVKLSKFGQIKNEKKKFYIKGEVFMINNEKVFMKYENEIIVMNRSKGDVVLNFNVDNLKMSKVFFDSAQNYLVYDGFSKLSLYDQDGNFVISKKLKYHEKYDQFQLTSFKDFVFVNNEKNIILII
;
A
#
# COMPACT_ATOMS: atom_id res chain seq x y z
N MET A 1 11.63 8.97 16.89
CA MET A 1 12.95 8.38 16.58
C MET A 1 13.85 8.71 17.76
N ASN A 2 14.39 7.71 18.45
CA ASN A 2 15.23 7.96 19.62
C ASN A 2 16.60 8.46 19.15
N PHE A 3 17.27 9.31 19.94
CA PHE A 3 18.60 9.85 19.63
C PHE A 3 19.64 8.74 19.30
N LYS A 4 19.46 7.55 19.89
CA LYS A 4 20.27 6.36 19.65
C LYS A 4 20.18 5.84 18.21
N ASP A 5 18.99 5.93 17.59
CA ASP A 5 18.76 5.48 16.21
C ASP A 5 19.47 6.40 15.19
N TYR A 6 19.69 7.66 15.56
CA TYR A 6 20.36 8.67 14.72
C TYR A 6 21.89 8.48 14.70
N GLU A 7 22.50 8.12 15.83
CA GLU A 7 23.94 7.82 15.87
C GLU A 7 24.31 6.60 15.01
N ASP A 8 23.49 5.56 15.04
CA ASP A 8 23.73 4.34 14.26
C ASP A 8 23.66 4.58 12.74
N LEU A 9 22.91 5.60 12.29
CA LEU A 9 22.83 6.00 10.89
C LEU A 9 24.07 6.74 10.41
N THR A 10 24.81 7.40 11.30
CA THR A 10 26.01 8.17 10.92
C THR A 10 27.30 7.37 11.00
N LYS A 11 27.25 6.18 11.62
CA LYS A 11 28.41 5.32 11.86
C LYS A 11 28.43 4.12 10.92
N CYS A 12 29.60 3.80 10.40
CA CYS A 12 29.85 2.59 9.64
C CYS A 12 29.55 1.36 10.48
N PHE A 13 28.69 0.47 9.99
CA PHE A 13 28.32 -0.71 10.78
C PHE A 13 29.52 -1.62 11.08
N PHE A 14 30.55 -1.59 10.23
CA PHE A 14 31.75 -2.40 10.33
C PHE A 14 32.76 -1.81 11.32
N CYS A 15 33.27 -0.60 11.06
CA CYS A 15 34.30 0.01 11.90
C CYS A 15 33.77 0.88 13.04
N LYS A 16 32.44 1.07 13.14
CA LYS A 16 31.73 1.90 14.13
C LYS A 16 32.10 3.39 14.16
N ASN A 17 32.96 3.84 13.24
CA ASN A 17 33.33 5.24 13.06
C ASN A 17 32.37 5.97 12.12
N PHE A 18 32.35 7.32 12.19
CA PHE A 18 31.58 8.15 11.28
C PHE A 18 31.91 7.84 9.81
N TYR A 19 30.90 7.77 8.95
CA TYR A 19 31.09 7.46 7.53
C TYR A 19 31.98 8.51 6.85
N GLN A 20 33.11 8.06 6.34
CA GLN A 20 33.89 8.77 5.33
C GLN A 20 33.59 8.11 3.99
N MET A 21 32.87 8.83 3.11
CA MET A 21 32.43 8.36 1.78
C MET A 21 31.74 6.98 1.81
N PRO A 22 30.47 6.90 2.24
CA PRO A 22 29.76 5.62 2.34
C PRO A 22 29.68 4.97 0.96
N LYS A 23 30.13 3.72 0.84
CA LYS A 23 29.97 2.83 -0.32
C LYS A 23 28.76 1.93 -0.12
N ILE A 24 28.08 1.53 -1.19
CA ILE A 24 26.89 0.66 -1.09
C ILE A 24 27.24 -0.80 -1.35
N LEU A 25 26.88 -1.68 -0.41
CA LEU A 25 26.96 -3.13 -0.58
C LEU A 25 25.84 -3.64 -1.52
N PRO A 26 25.95 -4.84 -2.11
CA PRO A 26 24.87 -5.44 -2.90
C PRO A 26 23.54 -5.61 -2.16
N CYS A 27 23.58 -5.78 -0.83
CA CYS A 27 22.39 -5.81 0.03
C CYS A 27 21.80 -4.40 0.30
N GLY A 28 22.44 -3.36 -0.23
CA GLY A 28 22.06 -1.96 -0.12
C GLY A 28 22.35 -1.31 1.23
N PHE A 29 23.19 -1.92 2.07
CA PHE A 29 23.74 -1.26 3.27
C PHE A 29 24.98 -0.46 2.92
N SER A 30 25.28 0.56 3.72
CA SER A 30 26.48 1.36 3.51
C SER A 30 27.66 0.85 4.31
N ILE A 31 28.85 0.94 3.74
CA ILE A 31 30.13 0.66 4.40
C ILE A 31 31.09 1.82 4.14
N CYS A 32 32.04 2.09 5.04
CA CYS A 32 33.00 3.18 4.82
C CYS A 32 33.94 2.85 3.64
N SER A 33 34.36 3.85 2.85
CA SER A 33 35.29 3.59 1.73
C SER A 33 36.59 2.93 2.22
N LYS A 34 37.15 3.41 3.33
CA LYS A 34 38.33 2.81 3.94
C LYS A 34 38.15 1.33 4.29
N CYS A 35 36.96 0.95 4.76
CA CYS A 35 36.60 -0.42 5.09
C CYS A 35 36.46 -1.26 3.83
N CYS A 36 35.99 -0.65 2.74
CA CYS A 36 35.93 -1.22 1.39
C CYS A 36 37.33 -1.54 0.86
N ASP A 37 38.27 -0.62 1.06
CA ASP A 37 39.62 -0.71 0.50
C ASP A 37 40.54 -1.65 1.32
N SER A 38 40.22 -1.86 2.60
CA SER A 38 41.04 -2.66 3.53
C SER A 38 40.74 -4.16 3.47
N PHE A 39 39.58 -4.57 2.94
CA PHE A 39 39.15 -5.97 2.92
C PHE A 39 38.58 -6.35 1.55
N PRO A 40 38.99 -7.50 0.96
CA PRO A 40 38.43 -7.94 -0.32
C PRO A 40 36.97 -8.43 -0.17
N LYS A 41 36.58 -8.86 1.03
CA LYS A 41 35.24 -9.37 1.35
C LYS A 41 34.89 -9.17 2.82
N ILE A 42 33.60 -9.04 3.13
CA ILE A 42 33.08 -8.98 4.50
C ILE A 42 31.77 -9.74 4.65
N THR A 43 31.51 -10.24 5.87
CA THR A 43 30.18 -10.73 6.24
C THR A 43 29.35 -9.57 6.76
N CYS A 44 28.22 -9.29 6.11
CA CYS A 44 27.33 -8.23 6.56
C CYS A 44 26.49 -8.72 7.75
N ASN A 45 26.57 -8.01 8.87
CA ASN A 45 25.81 -8.34 10.08
C ASN A 45 24.29 -8.20 9.91
N TYR A 46 23.81 -7.52 8.86
CA TYR A 46 22.38 -7.30 8.62
C TYR A 46 21.74 -8.36 7.72
N CYS A 47 22.42 -8.78 6.65
CA CYS A 47 21.89 -9.79 5.73
C CYS A 47 22.52 -11.17 5.93
N SER A 48 23.50 -11.27 6.83
CA SER A 48 24.27 -12.50 7.15
C SER A 48 24.93 -13.15 5.93
N LYS A 49 25.16 -12.40 4.85
CA LYS A 49 25.84 -12.86 3.62
C LYS A 49 27.23 -12.23 3.50
N GLU A 50 28.13 -12.95 2.84
CA GLU A 50 29.43 -12.43 2.42
C GLU A 50 29.27 -11.52 1.19
N HIS A 51 29.96 -10.38 1.19
CA HIS A 51 30.00 -9.43 0.09
C HIS A 51 31.44 -9.18 -0.34
N TYR A 52 31.67 -9.20 -1.64
CA TYR A 52 32.91 -8.72 -2.24
C TYR A 52 32.87 -7.19 -2.33
N LEU A 53 33.98 -6.55 -1.96
CA LEU A 53 34.07 -5.09 -1.77
C LEU A 53 34.74 -4.36 -2.94
N ASN A 54 35.14 -5.08 -4.00
CA ASN A 54 35.77 -4.47 -5.16
C ASN A 54 34.75 -3.70 -6.00
N GLY A 55 35.07 -2.45 -6.35
CA GLY A 55 34.29 -1.65 -7.30
C GLY A 55 32.98 -1.09 -6.75
N LEU A 56 32.79 -1.03 -5.43
CA LEU A 56 31.56 -0.47 -4.87
C LEU A 56 31.43 1.03 -5.12
N VAL A 57 30.22 1.44 -5.50
CA VAL A 57 29.88 2.84 -5.76
C VAL A 57 29.59 3.59 -4.47
N THR A 58 29.90 4.89 -4.46
CA THR A 58 29.58 5.77 -3.34
C THR A 58 28.07 5.99 -3.25
N ASN A 59 27.48 5.75 -2.08
CA ASN A 59 26.10 6.07 -1.77
C ASN A 59 25.95 7.59 -1.60
N GLN A 60 25.69 8.29 -2.71
CA GLN A 60 25.58 9.74 -2.76
C GLN A 60 24.46 10.28 -1.86
N SER A 61 23.34 9.57 -1.73
CA SER A 61 22.23 9.96 -0.85
C SER A 61 22.63 9.94 0.61
N HIS A 62 23.35 8.89 1.03
CA HIS A 62 23.88 8.79 2.39
C HIS A 62 24.97 9.84 2.63
N LEU A 63 25.85 10.08 1.65
CA LEU A 63 26.84 11.15 1.74
C LEU A 63 26.18 12.54 1.89
N LYS A 64 25.10 12.81 1.16
CA LYS A 64 24.33 14.05 1.27
C LYS A 64 23.65 14.19 2.64
N LEU A 65 23.11 13.11 3.19
CA LEU A 65 22.59 13.09 4.55
C LEU A 65 23.68 13.44 5.57
N LEU A 66 24.85 12.80 5.49
CA LEU A 66 25.98 13.09 6.39
C LEU A 66 26.44 14.55 6.30
N LYS A 67 26.43 15.13 5.09
CA LYS A 67 26.70 16.56 4.88
C LYS A 67 25.67 17.46 5.56
N LEU A 68 24.39 17.22 5.34
CA LEU A 68 23.31 17.98 6.00
C LEU A 68 23.39 17.91 7.53
N ILE A 69 23.77 16.75 8.06
CA ILE A 69 24.00 16.55 9.50
C ILE A 69 25.18 17.39 9.98
N SER A 70 26.31 17.36 9.26
CA SER A 70 27.49 18.18 9.59
C SER A 70 27.23 19.68 9.48
N GLU A 71 26.39 20.09 8.52
CA GLU A 71 26.02 21.49 8.27
C GLU A 71 25.02 22.02 9.33
N SER A 72 24.14 21.16 9.85
CA SER A 72 23.19 21.53 10.92
C SER A 72 23.82 21.75 12.29
N GLN A 73 25.06 21.28 12.49
CA GLN A 73 25.80 21.40 13.75
C GLN A 73 26.71 22.64 13.80
N SER A 74 26.89 23.39 12.70
CA SER A 74 27.73 24.59 12.65
C SER A 74 26.92 25.83 12.28
N VAL A 75 26.82 26.76 13.22
CA VAL A 75 26.22 28.09 13.09
C VAL A 75 26.76 28.88 11.88
N ASN A 76 25.85 29.64 11.25
CA ASN A 76 25.98 30.69 10.21
C ASN A 76 25.99 30.29 8.73
N THR A 77 24.78 29.96 8.26
CA THR A 77 24.34 29.57 6.90
C THR A 77 24.45 30.64 5.79
N GLN A 78 24.89 31.88 6.06
CA GLN A 78 24.93 32.95 5.04
C GLN A 78 26.25 33.09 4.28
N ARG A 79 27.39 32.59 4.80
CA ARG A 79 28.69 32.67 4.09
C ARG A 79 28.96 31.52 3.12
N ALA A 80 28.30 30.38 3.29
CA ALA A 80 28.49 29.20 2.44
C ALA A 80 28.06 29.43 0.98
N TYR A 81 27.09 30.33 0.75
CA TYR A 81 26.64 30.69 -0.59
C TYR A 81 27.70 31.47 -1.40
N GLN A 82 28.52 32.30 -0.75
CA GLN A 82 29.56 33.11 -1.43
C GLN A 82 30.83 32.31 -1.77
N SER A 83 31.04 31.15 -1.15
CA SER A 83 32.23 30.31 -1.39
C SER A 83 32.07 29.39 -2.61
N ILE A 84 30.83 29.18 -3.07
CA ILE A 84 30.51 28.32 -4.21
C ILE A 84 30.77 29.06 -5.53
N GLU A 85 30.62 30.38 -5.61
CA GLU A 85 30.93 31.17 -6.81
C GLU A 85 32.43 31.16 -7.17
N ASN A 86 33.33 31.10 -6.18
CA ASN A 86 34.78 31.16 -6.43
C ASN A 86 35.41 29.83 -6.92
N LEU A 87 34.64 28.74 -7.01
CA LEU A 87 35.12 27.45 -7.53
C LEU A 87 34.88 27.28 -9.04
N TYR A 88 34.24 28.25 -9.71
CA TYR A 88 33.84 28.15 -11.12
C TYR A 88 34.77 28.87 -12.12
N ASP A 89 35.84 29.52 -11.67
CA ASP A 89 36.68 30.40 -12.52
C ASP A 89 37.98 29.79 -13.08
N ASN A 90 38.10 28.45 -13.20
CA ASN A 90 39.28 27.83 -13.84
C ASN A 90 38.95 27.09 -15.15
N GLU A 91 39.34 27.74 -16.25
CA GLU A 91 38.98 27.50 -17.66
C GLU A 91 39.38 26.14 -18.28
N SER A 92 40.04 25.21 -17.57
CA SER A 92 40.49 23.94 -18.16
C SER A 92 39.48 22.79 -18.09
N THR A 93 38.29 23.03 -17.54
CA THR A 93 37.33 21.97 -17.20
C THR A 93 36.15 21.85 -18.16
N ASN A 94 36.02 22.71 -19.17
CA ASN A 94 34.80 22.83 -20.00
C ASN A 94 34.40 21.57 -20.80
N HIS A 95 35.33 20.75 -21.28
CA HIS A 95 34.97 19.52 -22.03
C HIS A 95 34.61 18.33 -21.13
N LYS A 96 35.29 18.18 -19.99
CA LYS A 96 34.93 17.18 -18.96
C LYS A 96 33.66 17.57 -18.23
N ILE A 97 33.44 18.85 -17.98
CA ILE A 97 32.21 19.38 -17.37
C ILE A 97 31.03 19.26 -18.33
N ASN A 98 31.17 19.50 -19.64
CA ASN A 98 30.07 19.27 -20.58
C ASN A 98 29.73 17.79 -20.76
N PHE A 99 30.71 16.89 -20.76
CA PHE A 99 30.46 15.45 -20.76
C PHE A 99 29.81 14.98 -19.45
N LEU A 100 30.32 15.42 -18.30
CA LEU A 100 29.77 15.10 -16.98
C LEU A 100 28.41 15.77 -16.74
N ASN A 101 28.14 16.96 -17.28
CA ASN A 101 26.84 17.62 -17.23
C ASN A 101 25.83 16.99 -18.19
N ASN A 102 26.27 16.41 -19.30
CA ASN A 102 25.40 15.63 -20.18
C ASN A 102 25.11 14.25 -19.59
N GLU A 103 26.08 13.58 -18.96
CA GLU A 103 25.83 12.36 -18.18
C GLU A 103 25.03 12.63 -16.91
N PHE A 104 25.27 13.74 -16.19
CA PHE A 104 24.45 14.16 -15.05
C PHE A 104 23.07 14.58 -15.50
N LYS A 105 22.89 15.30 -16.61
CA LYS A 105 21.55 15.55 -17.16
C LYS A 105 20.91 14.23 -17.58
N TYR A 106 21.62 13.28 -18.19
CA TYR A 106 21.05 12.00 -18.58
C TYR A 106 20.71 11.11 -17.38
N ILE A 107 21.55 11.09 -16.33
CA ILE A 107 21.35 10.35 -15.09
C ILE A 107 20.35 11.06 -14.16
N GLN A 108 20.27 12.39 -14.17
CA GLN A 108 19.26 13.17 -13.43
C GLN A 108 17.95 13.20 -14.19
N ILE A 109 17.93 13.12 -15.52
CA ILE A 109 16.72 12.89 -16.32
C ILE A 109 16.27 11.44 -16.14
N ASN A 110 17.18 10.45 -16.09
CA ASN A 110 16.82 9.06 -15.83
C ASN A 110 16.48 8.80 -14.35
N LEU A 111 17.15 9.44 -13.39
CA LEU A 111 16.80 9.39 -11.97
C LEU A 111 15.56 10.24 -11.72
N ASN A 112 15.36 11.40 -12.34
CA ASN A 112 14.06 12.09 -12.29
C ASN A 112 13.01 11.46 -13.20
N ALA A 113 13.32 10.43 -14.01
CA ALA A 113 12.35 9.60 -14.73
C ALA A 113 12.12 8.24 -14.03
N LEU A 114 13.04 7.83 -13.16
CA LEU A 114 12.92 6.71 -12.20
C LEU A 114 12.31 7.18 -10.87
N LEU A 115 12.57 8.42 -10.46
CA LEU A 115 12.10 9.16 -9.30
C LEU A 115 11.14 10.30 -9.70
N SER A 116 10.84 10.51 -11.00
CA SER A 116 9.62 11.23 -11.39
C SER A 116 8.55 10.55 -10.59
N GLU A 117 7.80 11.31 -9.79
CA GLU A 117 6.81 10.87 -8.82
C GLU A 117 5.92 9.74 -9.35
N LYS A 118 6.44 8.52 -9.39
CA LYS A 118 5.69 7.34 -9.78
C LYS A 118 5.04 6.91 -8.50
N HIS A 119 3.80 7.36 -8.35
CA HIS A 119 2.87 6.69 -7.44
C HIS A 119 2.91 5.20 -7.79
N LEU A 120 3.50 4.40 -6.91
CA LEU A 120 3.46 2.93 -7.07
C LEU A 120 2.02 2.46 -6.98
N HIS A 121 1.29 3.11 -6.07
CA HIS A 121 -0.12 2.89 -5.88
C HIS A 121 -0.83 4.22 -5.65
N LYS A 122 -1.99 4.35 -6.29
CA LYS A 122 -2.97 5.39 -6.01
C LYS A 122 -4.35 4.75 -5.93
N SER A 123 -5.06 4.99 -4.83
CA SER A 123 -6.46 4.62 -4.72
C SER A 123 -7.32 5.81 -4.31
N LEU A 124 -8.50 5.87 -4.90
CA LEU A 124 -9.53 6.86 -4.59
C LEU A 124 -10.77 6.15 -4.02
N ARG A 125 -11.26 6.64 -2.88
CA ARG A 125 -12.49 6.16 -2.23
C ARG A 125 -13.40 7.32 -1.92
N LEU A 126 -14.67 7.20 -2.27
CA LEU A 126 -15.67 8.14 -1.78
C LEU A 126 -16.03 7.78 -0.33
N LEU A 127 -15.77 8.67 0.62
CA LEU A 127 -16.20 8.47 2.01
C LEU A 127 -17.66 8.92 2.18
N ASN A 128 -17.96 10.08 1.63
CA ASN A 128 -19.30 10.66 1.55
C ASN A 128 -19.35 11.64 0.36
N ARG A 129 -20.52 12.20 0.06
CA ARG A 129 -20.72 13.10 -1.09
C ARG A 129 -19.80 14.34 -1.14
N ASN A 130 -19.18 14.71 -0.02
CA ASN A 130 -18.31 15.87 0.07
C ASN A 130 -16.84 15.53 0.29
N SER A 131 -16.49 14.26 0.58
CA SER A 131 -15.15 13.87 1.00
C SER A 131 -14.67 12.60 0.29
N ILE A 132 -13.49 12.69 -0.29
CA ILE A 132 -12.79 11.62 -0.98
C ILE A 132 -11.50 11.33 -0.22
N LEU A 133 -11.27 10.05 0.07
CA LEU A 133 -9.98 9.56 0.52
C LEU A 133 -9.10 9.25 -0.70
N VAL A 134 -7.92 9.84 -0.71
CA VAL A 134 -6.83 9.53 -1.64
C VAL A 134 -5.73 8.83 -0.86
N VAL A 135 -5.39 7.61 -1.25
CA VAL A 135 -4.24 6.89 -0.71
C VAL A 135 -3.16 6.85 -1.77
N GLU A 136 -1.98 7.39 -1.46
CA GLU A 136 -0.84 7.44 -2.38
C GLU A 136 0.37 6.80 -1.73
N GLU A 137 0.93 5.77 -2.36
CA GLU A 137 2.23 5.23 -1.97
C GLU A 137 3.33 5.85 -2.82
N LYS A 138 4.26 6.54 -2.16
CA LYS A 138 5.48 7.07 -2.75
C LYS A 138 6.68 6.25 -2.29
N TYR A 139 7.59 5.95 -3.21
CA TYR A 139 8.80 5.18 -2.94
C TYR A 139 10.03 6.07 -3.00
N TYR A 140 10.77 6.13 -1.91
CA TYR A 140 12.00 6.91 -1.74
C TYR A 140 13.19 5.97 -1.55
N GLY A 141 13.51 5.18 -2.58
CA GLY A 141 14.47 4.07 -2.40
C GLY A 141 13.90 3.05 -1.40
N LYS A 142 14.66 2.58 -0.41
CA LYS A 142 14.20 1.52 0.53
C LYS A 142 13.04 1.90 1.47
N ILE A 143 12.59 3.16 1.45
CA ILE A 143 11.50 3.65 2.28
C ILE A 143 10.31 3.92 1.38
N SER A 144 9.17 3.28 1.67
CA SER A 144 7.88 3.71 1.15
C SER A 144 7.21 4.62 2.17
N THR A 145 6.48 5.60 1.68
CA THR A 145 5.59 6.45 2.49
C THR A 145 4.21 6.36 1.88
N THR A 146 3.22 6.01 2.70
CA THR A 146 1.82 6.03 2.28
C THR A 146 1.16 7.27 2.83
N SER A 147 0.75 8.16 1.93
CA SER A 147 0.00 9.37 2.25
C SER A 147 -1.49 9.08 2.21
N LEU A 148 -2.19 9.40 3.30
CA LEU A 148 -3.64 9.43 3.38
C LEU A 148 -4.08 10.89 3.28
N LYS A 149 -4.79 11.24 2.23
CA LYS A 149 -5.31 12.59 2.00
C LYS A 149 -6.82 12.56 1.96
N LEU A 150 -7.43 13.40 2.77
CA LEU A 150 -8.85 13.72 2.70
C LEU A 150 -9.00 14.96 1.84
N VAL A 151 -9.64 14.83 0.69
CA VAL A 151 -9.92 15.96 -0.21
C VAL A 151 -11.43 16.16 -0.31
N ASN A 152 -11.86 17.40 -0.47
CA ASN A 152 -13.28 17.68 -0.70
C ASN A 152 -13.66 17.39 -2.17
N LYS A 153 -14.96 17.47 -2.48
CA LYS A 153 -15.47 17.29 -3.86
C LYS A 153 -14.90 18.25 -4.91
N ASN A 154 -14.33 19.38 -4.49
CA ASN A 154 -13.68 20.36 -5.36
C ASN A 154 -12.17 20.08 -5.50
N GLY A 155 -11.66 18.99 -4.93
CA GLY A 155 -10.24 18.63 -4.93
C GLY A 155 -9.38 19.40 -3.93
N LEU A 156 -9.97 20.21 -3.04
CA LEU A 156 -9.22 20.92 -2.01
C LEU A 156 -8.84 19.97 -0.88
N LEU A 157 -7.58 20.00 -0.47
CA LEU A 157 -7.08 19.21 0.65
C LEU A 157 -7.71 19.69 1.96
N ILE A 158 -8.39 18.77 2.66
CA ILE A 158 -8.94 18.99 4.00
C ILE A 158 -7.90 18.61 5.05
N LYS A 159 -7.31 17.42 4.91
CA LYS A 159 -6.32 16.87 5.84
C LYS A 159 -5.40 15.89 5.14
N GLN A 160 -4.15 15.84 5.56
CA GLN A 160 -3.18 14.84 5.10
C GLN A 160 -2.46 14.23 6.30
N PHE A 161 -2.16 12.94 6.19
CA PHE A 161 -1.32 12.21 7.13
C PHE A 161 -0.41 11.26 6.37
N ASP A 162 0.88 11.26 6.71
CA ASP A 162 1.86 10.39 6.07
C ASP A 162 2.28 9.27 7.02
N ILE A 163 2.16 8.03 6.55
CA ILE A 163 2.58 6.82 7.26
C ILE A 163 3.96 6.45 6.74
N ASN A 164 4.96 6.48 7.62
CA ASN A 164 6.31 6.02 7.29
C ASN A 164 6.36 4.49 7.36
N ASN A 165 6.45 3.85 6.20
CA ASN A 165 6.35 2.40 6.05
C ASN A 165 7.72 1.76 5.85
N HIS A 166 8.66 2.02 6.76
CA HIS A 166 9.99 1.44 6.68
C HIS A 166 9.92 -0.11 6.57
N LEU A 167 10.28 -0.65 5.41
CA LEU A 167 10.19 -2.08 5.05
C LEU A 167 8.77 -2.68 5.04
N LYS A 168 7.73 -1.83 5.07
CA LYS A 168 6.33 -2.23 4.96
C LYS A 168 5.79 -1.76 3.60
N TYR A 169 5.06 -2.61 2.90
CA TYR A 169 4.48 -2.28 1.59
C TYR A 169 2.99 -2.13 1.74
N TYR A 170 2.42 -1.08 1.16
CA TYR A 170 0.98 -0.94 1.09
C TYR A 170 0.39 -2.11 0.28
N VAL A 171 -0.74 -2.65 0.76
CA VAL A 171 -1.43 -3.77 0.10
C VAL A 171 -2.77 -3.31 -0.46
N PHE A 172 -3.64 -2.79 0.41
CA PHE A 172 -4.96 -2.27 0.03
C PHE A 172 -5.54 -1.42 1.15
N ASP A 173 -6.57 -0.67 0.79
CA ASP A 173 -7.42 0.11 1.67
C ASP A 173 -8.89 -0.35 1.57
N ARG A 174 -9.66 -0.10 2.64
CA ARG A 174 -11.11 -0.31 2.70
C ARG A 174 -11.75 0.84 3.46
N VAL A 175 -12.97 1.18 3.06
CA VAL A 175 -13.80 2.17 3.73
C VAL A 175 -15.15 1.53 4.00
N TYR A 176 -15.65 1.70 5.22
CA TYR A 176 -17.02 1.37 5.57
C TYR A 176 -17.53 2.39 6.57
N ASP A 177 -18.62 3.07 6.19
CA ASP A 177 -19.22 4.13 7.00
C ASP A 177 -18.18 5.15 7.48
N LYS A 178 -17.98 5.29 8.80
CA LYS A 178 -17.03 6.23 9.41
C LYS A 178 -15.61 5.69 9.56
N TYR A 179 -15.31 4.48 9.10
CA TYR A 179 -14.03 3.81 9.32
C TYR A 179 -13.22 3.67 8.03
N ILE A 180 -11.93 3.94 8.14
CA ILE A 180 -10.94 3.79 7.07
C ILE A 180 -9.89 2.77 7.56
N LEU A 181 -9.74 1.69 6.82
CA LEU A 181 -8.79 0.63 7.10
C LEU A 181 -7.70 0.62 6.04
N VAL A 182 -6.44 0.62 6.48
CA VAL A 182 -5.26 0.58 5.60
C VAL A 182 -4.39 -0.60 6.00
N VAL A 183 -4.01 -1.43 5.02
CA VAL A 183 -3.23 -2.64 5.26
C VAL A 183 -1.85 -2.55 4.64
N PHE A 184 -0.85 -2.88 5.44
CA PHE A 184 0.54 -3.01 5.04
C PHE A 184 1.02 -4.45 5.21
N ARG A 185 2.08 -4.81 4.49
CA ARG A 185 2.74 -6.11 4.56
C ARG A 185 4.24 -5.95 4.72
N GLN A 186 4.84 -6.77 5.57
CA GLN A 186 6.28 -6.92 5.70
C GLN A 186 6.66 -8.37 5.43
N GLY A 187 7.54 -8.60 4.46
CA GLY A 187 7.88 -9.97 4.03
C GLY A 187 6.68 -10.77 3.52
N SER A 188 6.71 -12.10 3.69
CA SER A 188 5.67 -12.97 3.12
C SER A 188 4.43 -13.14 4.01
N SER A 189 4.57 -13.01 5.34
CA SER A 189 3.56 -13.45 6.31
C SER A 189 3.19 -12.43 7.38
N GLN A 190 3.81 -11.24 7.42
CA GLN A 190 3.52 -10.24 8.43
C GLN A 190 2.67 -9.12 7.83
N TYR A 191 1.51 -8.85 8.43
CA TYR A 191 0.58 -7.83 7.98
C TYR A 191 0.28 -6.86 9.12
N TYR A 192 0.19 -5.58 8.79
CA TYR A 192 -0.16 -4.51 9.71
C TYR A 192 -1.47 -3.88 9.25
N VAL A 193 -2.46 -3.84 10.13
CA VAL A 193 -3.75 -3.22 9.86
C VAL A 193 -3.86 -1.98 10.71
N HIS A 194 -4.03 -0.82 10.06
CA HIS A 194 -4.26 0.45 10.73
C HIS A 194 -5.70 0.88 10.48
N LEU A 195 -6.38 1.33 11.53
CA LEU A 195 -7.74 1.83 11.47
C LEU A 195 -7.76 3.31 11.84
N TYR A 196 -8.50 4.07 11.04
CA TYR A 196 -8.74 5.50 11.21
C TYR A 196 -10.24 5.80 11.18
N ASP A 197 -10.64 6.93 11.74
CA ASP A 197 -11.97 7.48 11.48
C ASP A 197 -12.02 8.23 10.15
N SER A 198 -13.22 8.67 9.76
CA SER A 198 -13.47 9.45 8.53
C SER A 198 -12.74 10.80 8.45
N ASN A 199 -12.19 11.27 9.58
CA ASN A 199 -11.37 12.48 9.69
C ASN A 199 -9.87 12.16 9.77
N LEU A 200 -9.45 10.94 9.40
CA LEU A 200 -8.07 10.46 9.47
C LEU A 200 -7.46 10.51 10.88
N ASN A 201 -8.28 10.47 11.94
CA ASN A 201 -7.76 10.27 13.29
C ASN A 201 -7.45 8.78 13.48
N PHE A 202 -6.25 8.49 13.94
CA PHE A 202 -5.83 7.12 14.24
C PHE A 202 -6.67 6.56 15.39
N LEU A 203 -7.19 5.35 15.21
CA LEU A 203 -7.98 4.65 16.21
C LEU A 203 -7.20 3.51 16.83
N VAL A 204 -6.69 2.59 16.01
CA VAL A 204 -6.00 1.39 16.46
C VAL A 204 -5.14 0.79 15.34
N ASP A 205 -4.05 0.13 15.72
CA ASP A 205 -3.30 -0.75 14.84
C ASP A 205 -3.19 -2.18 15.41
N LYS A 206 -2.96 -3.14 14.52
CA LYS A 206 -2.68 -4.51 14.92
C LYS A 206 -1.78 -5.20 13.91
N GLU A 207 -0.85 -5.97 14.46
CA GLU A 207 -0.01 -6.88 13.69
C GLU A 207 -0.64 -8.27 13.59
N PHE A 208 -0.49 -8.88 12.43
CA PHE A 208 -0.94 -10.23 12.11
C PHE A 208 0.20 -11.03 11.49
N GLU A 209 0.60 -12.11 12.15
CA GLU A 209 1.63 -13.05 11.69
C GLU A 209 1.06 -14.15 10.78
N TYR A 210 0.22 -13.76 9.82
CA TYR A 210 -0.30 -14.65 8.79
C TYR A 210 -0.70 -13.88 7.53
N GLU A 211 -0.72 -14.57 6.39
CA GLU A 211 -1.12 -13.96 5.13
C GLU A 211 -2.59 -13.53 5.14
N ILE A 212 -2.87 -12.24 4.98
CA ILE A 212 -4.21 -11.70 4.79
C ILE A 212 -4.53 -11.68 3.29
N LYS A 213 -5.56 -12.43 2.87
CA LYS A 213 -6.04 -12.43 1.46
C LYS A 213 -7.04 -11.33 1.18
N ASN A 214 -7.99 -11.15 2.09
CA ASN A 214 -9.02 -10.14 1.96
C ASN A 214 -9.49 -9.71 3.35
N ILE A 215 -10.04 -8.50 3.41
CA ILE A 215 -10.76 -7.98 4.56
C ILE A 215 -12.12 -7.49 4.07
N VAL A 216 -13.17 -7.92 4.76
CA VAL A 216 -14.54 -7.45 4.57
C VAL A 216 -14.92 -6.66 5.81
N MET A 217 -15.35 -5.41 5.63
CA MET A 217 -15.85 -4.57 6.71
C MET A 217 -17.38 -4.68 6.72
N GLY A 218 -17.94 -5.08 7.86
CA GLY A 218 -19.37 -5.10 8.10
C GLY A 218 -19.79 -3.97 9.05
N GLU A 219 -21.08 -3.92 9.37
CA GLU A 219 -21.66 -2.88 10.22
C GLU A 219 -21.01 -2.79 11.61
N THR A 220 -20.77 -3.95 12.23
CA THR A 220 -20.26 -4.02 13.61
C THR A 220 -18.89 -4.67 13.73
N SER A 221 -18.39 -5.29 12.66
CA SER A 221 -17.22 -6.16 12.72
C SER A 221 -16.36 -6.11 11.46
N LEU A 222 -15.08 -6.42 11.65
CA LEU A 222 -14.08 -6.62 10.63
C LEU A 222 -13.85 -8.13 10.44
N TYR A 223 -13.98 -8.62 9.23
CA TYR A 223 -13.71 -10.01 8.90
C TYR A 223 -12.38 -10.09 8.14
N ILE A 224 -11.44 -10.88 8.65
CA ILE A 224 -10.12 -11.09 8.04
C ILE A 224 -10.02 -12.52 7.54
N MET A 225 -9.75 -12.68 6.24
CA MET A 225 -9.54 -13.98 5.60
C MET A 225 -8.05 -14.27 5.50
N ALA A 226 -7.61 -15.36 6.13
CA ALA A 226 -6.22 -15.77 6.13
C ALA A 226 -5.94 -16.90 5.11
N ASN A 227 -4.78 -16.87 4.43
CA ASN A 227 -4.36 -17.94 3.54
C ASN A 227 -3.67 -19.10 4.29
N GLY A 228 -3.90 -20.33 3.81
CA GLY A 228 -3.22 -21.54 4.24
C GLY A 228 -3.94 -22.78 3.69
N LYS A 229 -3.52 -24.00 4.09
CA LYS A 229 -4.26 -25.25 3.80
C LYS A 229 -5.69 -25.29 4.40
N ASN A 230 -6.08 -24.23 5.13
CA ASN A 230 -7.30 -24.06 5.92
C ASN A 230 -7.75 -22.58 5.85
N THR A 231 -8.48 -22.19 4.80
CA THR A 231 -9.08 -20.85 4.72
C THR A 231 -10.08 -20.68 5.86
N HIS A 232 -9.82 -19.74 6.76
CA HIS A 232 -10.71 -19.43 7.87
C HIS A 232 -10.95 -17.92 7.94
N ILE A 233 -12.14 -17.56 8.38
CA ILE A 233 -12.54 -16.18 8.65
C ILE A 233 -12.35 -15.93 10.14
N ARG A 234 -11.64 -14.85 10.47
CA ARG A 234 -11.56 -14.32 11.84
C ARG A 234 -12.36 -13.03 11.90
N GLU A 235 -13.26 -12.96 12.85
CA GLU A 235 -14.06 -11.76 13.12
C GLU A 235 -13.40 -10.97 14.25
N PHE A 236 -13.33 -9.67 14.06
CA PHE A 236 -12.81 -8.71 15.02
C PHE A 236 -13.80 -7.56 15.19
N SER A 237 -13.83 -6.95 16.38
CA SER A 237 -14.44 -5.63 16.55
C SER A 237 -13.62 -4.57 15.80
N TYR A 238 -14.16 -3.36 15.69
CA TYR A 238 -13.40 -2.20 15.20
C TYR A 238 -12.25 -1.78 16.11
N GLU A 239 -12.19 -2.27 17.35
CA GLU A 239 -11.01 -2.14 18.23
C GLU A 239 -9.97 -3.24 17.95
N LEU A 240 -10.14 -4.02 16.89
CA LEU A 240 -9.32 -5.16 16.51
C LEU A 240 -9.22 -6.24 17.61
N VAL A 241 -10.21 -6.32 18.49
CA VAL A 241 -10.39 -7.41 19.46
C VAL A 241 -11.04 -8.59 18.76
N LYS A 242 -10.44 -9.78 18.87
CA LYS A 242 -10.95 -10.98 18.21
C LYS A 242 -12.25 -11.43 18.86
N LEU A 243 -13.32 -11.53 18.07
CA LEU A 243 -14.65 -11.93 18.53
C LEU A 243 -14.91 -13.41 18.26
N SER A 244 -14.66 -13.86 17.02
CA SER A 244 -14.97 -15.23 16.63
C SER A 244 -14.05 -15.76 15.52
N LYS A 245 -14.15 -17.07 15.24
CA LYS A 245 -13.44 -17.73 14.14
C LYS A 245 -14.28 -18.87 13.55
N PHE A 246 -14.58 -18.80 12.27
CA PHE A 246 -15.37 -19.79 11.51
C PHE A 246 -14.73 -20.11 10.15
N GLY A 247 -15.25 -21.14 9.46
CA GLY A 247 -14.59 -21.75 8.28
C GLY A 247 -13.55 -22.84 8.64
N GLN A 248 -13.14 -23.65 7.66
CA GLN A 248 -12.47 -24.94 7.90
C GLN A 248 -11.11 -24.88 8.63
N ILE A 249 -10.95 -25.86 9.54
CA ILE A 249 -9.71 -26.54 9.94
C ILE A 249 -9.86 -27.97 9.41
N LYS A 250 -8.83 -28.51 8.73
CA LYS A 250 -8.87 -29.78 7.97
C LYS A 250 -9.41 -31.01 8.71
N ASN A 251 -9.47 -31.01 10.04
CA ASN A 251 -10.02 -32.09 10.86
C ASN A 251 -10.51 -31.50 12.19
N GLU A 252 -11.83 -31.46 12.38
CA GLU A 252 -12.55 -31.55 13.66
C GLU A 252 -14.04 -31.26 13.40
N LYS A 253 -14.87 -32.30 13.48
CA LYS A 253 -16.34 -32.46 13.60
C LYS A 253 -17.37 -31.36 13.23
N LYS A 254 -17.02 -30.11 12.88
CA LYS A 254 -17.56 -29.25 11.78
C LYS A 254 -17.06 -27.79 11.91
N LYS A 255 -16.35 -27.32 10.88
CA LYS A 255 -16.42 -25.95 10.31
C LYS A 255 -16.41 -26.14 8.79
N PHE A 256 -17.20 -25.38 8.05
CA PHE A 256 -17.46 -25.61 6.62
C PHE A 256 -16.38 -25.05 5.70
N TYR A 257 -16.38 -25.49 4.44
CA TYR A 257 -15.38 -25.12 3.45
C TYR A 257 -15.78 -23.85 2.69
N ILE A 258 -14.89 -22.87 2.66
CA ILE A 258 -15.07 -21.62 1.90
C ILE A 258 -14.27 -21.75 0.60
N LYS A 259 -14.98 -21.77 -0.52
CA LYS A 259 -14.40 -21.77 -1.87
C LYS A 259 -14.49 -20.37 -2.47
N GLY A 260 -13.37 -19.83 -2.94
CA GLY A 260 -13.36 -18.58 -3.70
C GLY A 260 -13.23 -17.30 -2.89
N GLU A 261 -13.64 -16.18 -3.49
CA GLU A 261 -13.51 -14.82 -2.96
C GLU A 261 -14.76 -14.46 -2.14
N VAL A 262 -14.60 -14.27 -0.84
CA VAL A 262 -15.66 -13.73 0.02
C VAL A 262 -15.76 -12.22 -0.22
N PHE A 263 -16.94 -11.76 -0.62
CA PHE A 263 -17.21 -10.34 -0.89
C PHE A 263 -18.12 -9.68 0.15
N MET A 264 -18.91 -10.46 0.90
CA MET A 264 -19.73 -9.96 2.00
C MET A 264 -19.94 -11.01 3.09
N ILE A 265 -20.09 -10.55 4.33
CA ILE A 265 -20.50 -11.35 5.48
C ILE A 265 -21.50 -10.52 6.29
N ASN A 266 -22.59 -11.14 6.72
CA ASN A 266 -23.49 -10.56 7.71
C ASN A 266 -23.64 -11.51 8.91
N ASN A 267 -24.61 -11.25 9.79
CA ASN A 267 -24.81 -12.04 11.00
C ASN A 267 -25.16 -13.51 10.70
N GLU A 268 -25.76 -13.80 9.56
CA GLU A 268 -26.32 -15.12 9.25
C GLU A 268 -25.64 -15.82 8.06
N LYS A 269 -25.06 -15.06 7.13
CA LYS A 269 -24.65 -15.53 5.80
C LYS A 269 -23.23 -15.09 5.46
N VAL A 270 -22.55 -15.95 4.70
CA VAL A 270 -21.27 -15.67 4.04
C VAL A 270 -21.52 -15.71 2.53
N PHE A 271 -21.17 -14.64 1.83
CA PHE A 271 -21.37 -14.49 0.39
C PHE A 271 -20.03 -14.55 -0.33
N MET A 272 -19.92 -15.45 -1.30
CA MET A 272 -18.67 -15.70 -2.01
C MET A 272 -18.88 -15.86 -3.51
N LYS A 273 -17.85 -15.50 -4.27
CA LYS A 273 -17.72 -15.79 -5.70
C LYS A 273 -16.75 -16.93 -5.89
N TYR A 274 -17.15 -17.95 -6.63
CA TYR A 274 -16.28 -19.04 -7.03
C TYR A 274 -16.51 -19.35 -8.50
N GLU A 275 -15.47 -19.19 -9.32
CA GLU A 275 -15.59 -19.32 -10.79
C GLU A 275 -16.68 -18.39 -11.34
N ASN A 276 -17.78 -18.94 -11.86
CA ASN A 276 -18.94 -18.21 -12.36
C ASN A 276 -20.15 -18.29 -11.42
N GLU A 277 -19.97 -18.75 -10.19
CA GLU A 277 -21.05 -18.95 -9.22
C GLU A 277 -20.99 -17.95 -8.07
N ILE A 278 -22.14 -17.41 -7.70
CA ILE A 278 -22.36 -16.78 -6.41
C ILE A 278 -22.90 -17.85 -5.46
N ILE A 279 -22.15 -18.12 -4.40
CA ILE A 279 -22.51 -19.09 -3.36
C ILE A 279 -22.79 -18.33 -2.08
N VAL A 280 -23.92 -18.64 -1.45
CA VAL A 280 -24.32 -18.09 -0.15
C VAL A 280 -24.40 -19.23 0.84
N MET A 281 -23.68 -19.10 1.95
CA MET A 281 -23.60 -20.13 2.97
C MET A 281 -24.14 -19.61 4.30
N ASN A 282 -24.82 -20.48 5.06
CA ASN A 282 -25.15 -20.19 6.44
C ASN A 282 -23.86 -20.09 7.26
N ARG A 283 -23.67 -18.99 7.98
CA ARG A 283 -22.47 -18.71 8.77
C ARG A 283 -22.29 -19.66 9.95
N SER A 284 -23.38 -20.14 10.56
CA SER A 284 -23.35 -20.99 11.75
C SER A 284 -23.19 -22.46 11.40
N LYS A 285 -23.98 -22.93 10.43
CA LYS A 285 -24.07 -24.34 10.03
C LYS A 285 -23.16 -24.70 8.86
N GLY A 286 -22.92 -23.75 7.96
CA GLY A 286 -22.07 -23.94 6.80
C GLY A 286 -22.68 -24.69 5.63
N ASP A 287 -23.99 -24.86 5.64
CA ASP A 287 -24.77 -25.33 4.51
C ASP A 287 -24.92 -24.22 3.47
N VAL A 288 -24.95 -24.62 2.19
CA VAL A 288 -25.24 -23.72 1.08
C VAL A 288 -26.72 -23.40 1.11
N VAL A 289 -27.04 -22.11 1.23
CA VAL A 289 -28.40 -21.57 1.29
C VAL A 289 -28.87 -21.17 -0.11
N LEU A 290 -27.96 -20.65 -0.94
CA LEU A 290 -28.24 -20.24 -2.30
C LEU A 290 -26.98 -20.47 -3.18
N ASN A 291 -27.18 -20.91 -4.42
CA ASN A 291 -26.14 -20.98 -5.44
C ASN A 291 -26.74 -20.64 -6.80
N PHE A 292 -26.13 -19.71 -7.53
CA PHE A 292 -26.56 -19.36 -8.89
C PHE A 292 -25.39 -18.89 -9.75
N ASN A 293 -25.57 -19.04 -11.07
CA ASN A 293 -24.56 -18.72 -12.06
C ASN A 293 -24.68 -17.26 -12.54
N VAL A 294 -23.52 -16.65 -12.76
CA VAL A 294 -23.35 -15.29 -13.26
C VAL A 294 -22.23 -15.28 -14.28
N ASP A 295 -22.53 -14.82 -15.49
CA ASP A 295 -21.55 -14.74 -16.57
C ASP A 295 -20.38 -13.81 -16.21
N ASN A 296 -19.16 -14.25 -16.51
CA ASN A 296 -17.91 -13.50 -16.29
C ASN A 296 -17.66 -13.06 -14.83
N LEU A 297 -18.31 -13.69 -13.85
CA LEU A 297 -18.25 -13.31 -12.43
C LEU A 297 -16.83 -13.19 -11.87
N LYS A 298 -15.89 -14.01 -12.39
CA LYS A 298 -14.49 -14.01 -11.94
C LYS A 298 -13.84 -12.63 -12.01
N MET A 299 -14.16 -11.83 -13.03
CA MET A 299 -13.65 -10.46 -13.17
C MET A 299 -14.60 -9.41 -12.57
N SER A 300 -15.84 -9.79 -12.29
CA SER A 300 -16.87 -8.90 -11.78
C SER A 300 -16.69 -8.52 -10.32
N LYS A 301 -17.27 -7.38 -9.96
CA LYS A 301 -17.50 -6.95 -8.58
C LYS A 301 -18.98 -7.11 -8.24
N VAL A 302 -19.27 -7.52 -7.00
CA VAL A 302 -20.63 -7.82 -6.53
C VAL A 302 -20.95 -7.00 -5.30
N PHE A 303 -22.14 -6.40 -5.29
CA PHE A 303 -22.66 -5.55 -4.24
C PHE A 303 -24.12 -5.90 -3.98
N PHE A 304 -24.67 -5.38 -2.89
CA PHE A 304 -26.10 -5.46 -2.63
C PHE A 304 -26.74 -4.11 -2.72
N ASP A 305 -27.91 -4.02 -3.35
CA ASP A 305 -28.78 -2.86 -3.20
C ASP A 305 -29.45 -2.84 -1.81
N SER A 306 -30.30 -1.85 -1.56
CA SER A 306 -31.01 -1.76 -0.28
C SER A 306 -32.09 -2.83 -0.06
N ALA A 307 -32.50 -3.52 -1.12
CA ALA A 307 -33.42 -4.65 -1.05
C ALA A 307 -32.68 -6.00 -0.98
N GLN A 308 -31.35 -6.00 -0.80
CA GLN A 308 -30.50 -7.20 -0.78
C GLN A 308 -30.49 -7.97 -2.12
N ASN A 309 -30.76 -7.28 -3.23
CA ASN A 309 -30.55 -7.81 -4.57
C ASN A 309 -29.07 -7.72 -4.95
N TYR A 310 -28.57 -8.66 -5.75
CA TYR A 310 -27.18 -8.68 -6.20
C TYR A 310 -26.98 -7.76 -7.40
N LEU A 311 -26.12 -6.76 -7.21
CA LEU A 311 -25.61 -5.89 -8.26
C LEU A 311 -24.25 -6.41 -8.71
N VAL A 312 -24.17 -6.90 -9.94
CA VAL A 312 -22.94 -7.44 -10.53
C VAL A 312 -22.43 -6.50 -11.60
N TYR A 313 -21.28 -5.89 -11.35
CA TYR A 313 -20.57 -5.07 -12.32
C TYR A 313 -19.40 -5.85 -12.93
N ASP A 314 -19.43 -6.08 -14.25
CA ASP A 314 -18.43 -6.93 -14.93
C ASP A 314 -17.05 -6.29 -15.14
N GLY A 315 -16.88 -5.04 -14.71
CA GLY A 315 -15.62 -4.30 -14.84
C GLY A 315 -15.39 -3.68 -16.21
N PHE A 316 -16.25 -3.95 -17.21
CA PHE A 316 -16.03 -3.51 -18.57
C PHE A 316 -17.09 -2.53 -19.06
N SER A 317 -18.38 -2.83 -18.84
CA SER A 317 -19.48 -1.94 -19.24
C SER A 317 -20.85 -2.45 -18.84
N LYS A 318 -20.99 -3.51 -18.04
CA LYS A 318 -22.30 -4.12 -17.77
C LYS A 318 -22.57 -4.13 -16.28
N LEU A 319 -23.72 -3.58 -15.90
CA LEU A 319 -24.30 -3.73 -14.58
C LEU A 319 -25.53 -4.64 -14.71
N SER A 320 -25.50 -5.77 -14.01
CA SER A 320 -26.59 -6.74 -13.95
C SER A 320 -27.18 -6.78 -12.55
N LEU A 321 -28.51 -6.86 -12.48
CA LEU A 321 -29.27 -7.03 -11.25
C LEU A 321 -29.82 -8.46 -11.20
N TYR A 322 -29.58 -9.13 -10.08
CA TYR A 322 -30.21 -10.40 -9.73
C TYR A 322 -30.99 -10.20 -8.43
N ASP A 323 -32.16 -10.80 -8.31
CA ASP A 323 -32.95 -10.71 -7.07
C ASP A 323 -32.29 -11.47 -5.91
N GLN A 324 -32.86 -11.35 -4.72
CA GLN A 324 -32.38 -12.05 -3.51
C GLN A 324 -32.26 -13.58 -3.65
N ASP A 325 -33.02 -14.17 -4.59
CA ASP A 325 -33.06 -15.61 -4.88
C ASP A 325 -32.12 -16.00 -6.03
N GLY A 326 -31.34 -15.04 -6.56
CA GLY A 326 -30.36 -15.26 -7.61
C GLY A 326 -30.94 -15.29 -9.02
N ASN A 327 -32.22 -14.93 -9.21
CA ASN A 327 -32.81 -14.85 -10.54
C ASN A 327 -32.36 -13.57 -11.23
N PHE A 328 -32.01 -13.69 -12.50
CA PHE A 328 -31.67 -12.54 -13.32
C PHE A 328 -32.88 -11.62 -13.51
N VAL A 329 -32.75 -10.35 -13.16
CA VAL A 329 -33.81 -9.34 -13.30
C VAL A 329 -33.60 -8.50 -14.54
N ILE A 330 -32.46 -7.81 -14.62
CA ILE A 330 -32.15 -6.90 -15.71
C ILE A 330 -30.64 -6.72 -15.86
N SER A 331 -30.22 -6.37 -17.07
CA SER A 331 -28.87 -5.88 -17.30
C SER A 331 -28.88 -4.62 -18.14
N LYS A 332 -28.00 -3.68 -17.81
CA LYS A 332 -27.79 -2.46 -18.57
C LYS A 332 -26.33 -2.34 -18.94
N LYS A 333 -26.09 -2.11 -20.22
CA LYS A 333 -24.78 -1.70 -20.71
C LYS A 333 -24.58 -0.22 -20.39
N LEU A 334 -23.62 0.06 -19.52
CA LEU A 334 -23.10 1.36 -19.21
C LEU A 334 -22.26 1.84 -20.40
N LYS A 335 -22.74 2.88 -21.08
CA LYS A 335 -22.03 3.52 -22.19
C LYS A 335 -21.30 4.74 -21.65
N TYR A 336 -20.07 4.54 -21.21
CA TYR A 336 -19.16 5.64 -20.90
C TYR A 336 -18.01 5.63 -21.91
N HIS A 337 -17.56 6.82 -22.29
CA HIS A 337 -16.30 6.97 -23.04
C HIS A 337 -15.10 6.55 -22.19
N GLU A 338 -15.25 6.63 -20.87
CA GLU A 338 -14.23 6.28 -19.89
C GLU A 338 -14.38 4.86 -19.38
N LYS A 339 -13.23 4.20 -19.18
CA LYS A 339 -13.16 2.93 -18.45
C LYS A 339 -12.98 3.21 -16.97
N TYR A 340 -13.70 2.50 -16.12
CA TYR A 340 -13.58 2.62 -14.67
C TYR A 340 -13.03 1.33 -14.08
N ASP A 341 -11.99 1.44 -13.28
CA ASP A 341 -11.23 0.31 -12.74
C ASP A 341 -11.88 -0.25 -11.46
N GLN A 342 -12.66 0.59 -10.78
CA GLN A 342 -13.27 0.27 -9.49
C GLN A 342 -14.71 0.75 -9.44
N PHE A 343 -15.53 -0.04 -8.75
CA PHE A 343 -16.90 0.30 -8.41
C PHE A 343 -17.06 0.21 -6.90
N GLN A 344 -17.77 1.17 -6.31
CA GLN A 344 -18.10 1.23 -4.90
C GLN A 344 -19.59 1.57 -4.76
N LEU A 345 -20.27 0.93 -3.81
CA LEU A 345 -21.58 1.35 -3.37
C LEU A 345 -21.43 1.98 -1.99
N THR A 346 -21.82 3.25 -1.85
CA THR A 346 -21.68 3.95 -0.56
C THR A 346 -22.82 3.61 0.39
N SER A 347 -22.66 3.92 1.68
CA SER A 347 -23.75 3.85 2.66
C SER A 347 -24.93 4.76 2.30
N PHE A 348 -24.69 5.81 1.50
CA PHE A 348 -25.71 6.70 0.96
C PHE A 348 -26.39 6.17 -0.31
N LYS A 349 -26.08 4.93 -0.71
CA LYS A 349 -26.59 4.25 -1.92
C LYS A 349 -26.17 4.92 -3.23
N ASP A 350 -25.09 5.70 -3.20
CA ASP A 350 -24.54 6.27 -4.43
C ASP A 350 -23.73 5.19 -5.17
N PHE A 351 -23.93 5.10 -6.49
CA PHE A 351 -23.14 4.22 -7.35
C PHE A 351 -21.89 4.97 -7.78
N VAL A 352 -20.73 4.54 -7.28
CA VAL A 352 -19.47 5.25 -7.49
C VAL A 352 -18.56 4.45 -8.41
N PHE A 353 -18.21 5.04 -9.54
CA PHE A 353 -17.24 4.49 -10.48
C PHE A 353 -15.96 5.31 -10.41
N VAL A 354 -14.83 4.65 -10.23
CA VAL A 354 -13.52 5.29 -10.02
C VAL A 354 -12.55 4.86 -11.11
N ASN A 355 -11.96 5.85 -11.77
CA ASN A 355 -10.79 5.70 -12.63
C ASN A 355 -9.60 6.32 -11.89
N ASN A 356 -8.71 5.46 -11.39
CA ASN A 356 -7.59 5.92 -10.56
C ASN A 356 -6.49 6.58 -11.41
N GLU A 357 -6.33 6.17 -12.66
CA GLU A 357 -5.33 6.71 -13.59
C GLU A 357 -5.64 8.18 -13.95
N LYS A 358 -6.90 8.46 -14.27
CA LYS A 358 -7.38 9.80 -14.65
C LYS A 358 -7.87 10.64 -13.48
N ASN A 359 -7.89 10.08 -12.27
CA ASN A 359 -8.45 10.72 -11.08
C ASN A 359 -9.92 11.14 -11.22
N ILE A 360 -10.72 10.30 -11.89
CA ILE A 360 -12.13 10.59 -12.15
C ILE A 360 -12.98 9.74 -11.20
N ILE A 361 -13.92 10.39 -10.52
CA ILE A 361 -14.97 9.73 -9.77
C ILE A 361 -16.31 10.14 -10.39
N LEU A 362 -17.06 9.16 -10.87
CA LEU A 362 -18.45 9.33 -11.29
C LEU A 362 -19.36 8.82 -10.18
N ILE A 363 -20.31 9.64 -9.77
CA ILE A 363 -21.31 9.33 -8.74
C ILE A 363 -22.68 9.39 -9.43
N ILE A 364 -23.45 8.31 -9.35
CA ILE A 364 -24.81 8.20 -9.91
C ILE A 364 -25.81 7.95 -8.79
#